data_AF-A0A357K556-F1
#
_entry.id   AF-A0A357K556-F1
#
_cell.length_a   1.000
_cell.length_b   1.000
_cell.length_c   1.000
_cell.angle_alpha   90.00
_cell.angle_beta   90.00
_cell.angle_gamma   90.00
#
_symmetry.space_group_name_H-M   'P 1'
#
loop_
_entity.id
_entity.type
_entity.pdbx_description
1 polymer ?
#
loop_
_entity_poly.entity_id
_entity_poly.type
_entity_poly.pdbx_seq_one_letter_code
_entity_poly.pdbx_strand_id
1 'polypeptide(L)'
;MLCYLAEPQLCLSTNQETETMNALYRAGLLTTACVAFSATTQAQTFTNASNLLPDTYNSGGCVGFADLDGDGYDDLIVLDQSNTLHTLYQTPAGTFTDYNLGEVSGASQWGMCVADFDNDGHKDVFSGGSYD
;
A
#
# COMPACT_ATOMS: atom_id res chain seq x y z
N MET A 1 -8.22 40.79 -64.73
CA MET A 1 -9.13 39.64 -64.97
C MET A 1 -10.05 39.56 -63.76
N LEU A 2 -11.06 40.42 -63.65
CA LEU A 2 -12.46 40.21 -64.08
C LEU A 2 -13.13 38.97 -63.46
N CYS A 3 -14.09 39.23 -62.56
CA CYS A 3 -15.45 38.64 -62.39
C CYS A 3 -15.79 38.48 -60.88
N TYR A 4 -16.71 39.25 -60.28
CA TYR A 4 -18.18 39.38 -60.43
C TYR A 4 -18.95 38.63 -59.30
N LEU A 5 -19.61 39.44 -58.47
CA LEU A 5 -20.89 39.25 -57.75
C LEU A 5 -21.11 38.06 -56.79
N ALA A 6 -21.44 38.35 -55.53
CA ALA A 6 -22.84 38.29 -55.03
C ALA A 6 -22.89 38.50 -53.50
N GLU A 7 -23.48 39.62 -53.06
CA GLU A 7 -24.42 39.61 -51.92
C GLU A 7 -25.83 39.67 -52.56
N PRO A 8 -26.95 39.17 -51.98
CA PRO A 8 -27.25 39.25 -50.54
C PRO A 8 -28.17 38.14 -49.94
N GLN A 9 -28.46 38.31 -48.64
CA GLN A 9 -29.65 37.86 -47.88
C GLN A 9 -29.66 36.52 -47.11
N LEU A 10 -29.91 36.70 -45.80
CA LEU A 10 -30.78 35.91 -44.90
C LEU A 10 -30.22 34.64 -44.23
N CYS A 11 -29.81 34.78 -42.95
CA CYS A 11 -30.58 34.25 -41.81
C CYS A 11 -29.93 34.65 -40.47
N LEU A 12 -30.73 35.27 -39.60
CA LEU A 12 -30.39 35.65 -38.21
C LEU A 12 -29.91 34.43 -37.41
N SER A 13 -28.89 34.56 -36.56
CA SER A 13 -29.00 34.69 -35.09
C SER A 13 -27.78 33.90 -34.54
N THR A 14 -26.96 34.26 -33.55
CA THR A 14 -27.26 34.44 -32.11
C THR A 14 -25.97 34.79 -31.32
N ASN A 15 -24.89 35.25 -31.94
CA ASN A 15 -23.56 35.17 -31.27
C ASN A 15 -23.21 36.31 -30.30
N GLN A 16 -24.16 37.19 -29.94
CA GLN A 16 -23.90 38.25 -28.96
C GLN A 16 -24.25 37.87 -27.50
N GLU A 17 -24.84 36.68 -27.28
CA GLU A 17 -25.18 36.18 -25.93
C GLU A 17 -24.11 35.24 -25.34
N THR A 18 -23.07 34.89 -26.10
CA THR A 18 -22.08 33.88 -25.69
C THR A 18 -20.92 34.44 -24.86
N GLU A 19 -20.70 35.76 -24.87
CA GLU A 19 -19.59 36.37 -24.11
C GLU A 19 -19.95 36.69 -22.65
N THR A 20 -21.22 36.95 -22.34
CA THR A 20 -21.67 37.25 -20.96
C THR A 20 -21.86 35.98 -20.10
N MET A 21 -22.14 34.85 -20.74
CA MET A 21 -22.30 33.54 -20.07
C MET A 21 -20.97 32.91 -19.63
N ASN A 22 -19.84 33.30 -20.25
CA ASN A 22 -18.50 32.82 -19.87
C ASN A 22 -17.86 33.60 -18.71
N ALA A 23 -18.32 34.83 -18.45
CA ALA A 23 -17.84 35.63 -17.32
C ALA A 23 -18.48 35.21 -16.00
N LEU A 24 -19.76 34.80 -16.02
CA LEU A 24 -20.49 34.34 -14.84
C LEU A 24 -20.07 32.92 -14.41
N TYR A 25 -19.65 32.06 -15.35
CA TYR A 25 -19.14 30.72 -15.02
C TYR A 25 -17.72 30.76 -14.40
N ARG A 26 -16.92 31.78 -14.70
CA ARG A 26 -15.57 31.97 -14.12
C ARG A 26 -15.58 32.61 -12.74
N ALA A 27 -16.62 33.37 -12.40
CA ALA A 27 -16.74 34.05 -11.10
C ALA A 27 -17.60 33.29 -10.07
N GLY A 28 -18.55 32.45 -10.51
CA GLY A 28 -19.50 31.75 -9.62
C GLY A 28 -19.09 30.35 -9.16
N LEU A 29 -18.06 29.73 -9.77
CA LEU A 29 -17.71 28.33 -9.50
C LEU A 29 -16.69 28.13 -8.38
N LEU A 30 -16.33 29.18 -7.63
CA LEU A 30 -15.35 29.07 -6.54
C LEU A 30 -15.94 29.05 -5.12
N THR A 31 -17.26 29.23 -4.95
CA THR A 31 -17.86 29.44 -3.61
C THR A 31 -18.72 28.29 -3.08
N THR A 32 -18.84 27.15 -3.77
CA THR A 32 -19.64 26.01 -3.24
C THR A 32 -18.96 24.65 -3.45
N ALA A 33 -17.69 24.56 -3.07
CA ALA A 33 -17.02 23.27 -2.90
C ALA A 33 -16.12 23.24 -1.66
N CYS A 34 -16.39 24.07 -0.65
CA CYS A 34 -15.94 23.76 0.70
C CYS A 34 -16.84 22.64 1.24
N VAL A 35 -16.75 21.45 0.62
CA VAL A 35 -17.24 20.24 1.23
C VAL A 35 -16.29 20.01 2.39
N ALA A 36 -16.73 20.33 3.59
CA ALA A 36 -16.01 19.96 4.80
C ALA A 36 -15.83 18.44 4.76
N PHE A 37 -14.63 17.99 4.38
CA PHE A 37 -14.24 16.60 4.51
C PHE A 37 -14.02 16.39 6.00
N SER A 38 -15.10 16.08 6.72
CA SER A 38 -15.01 15.60 8.09
C SER A 38 -14.35 14.24 8.04
N ALA A 39 -13.03 14.20 8.10
CA ALA A 39 -12.28 12.98 8.31
C ALA A 39 -12.71 12.43 9.67
N THR A 40 -13.61 11.44 9.67
CA THR A 40 -13.88 10.64 10.86
C THR A 40 -12.58 9.91 11.18
N THR A 41 -11.88 10.36 12.22
CA THR A 41 -10.77 9.60 12.79
C THR A 41 -11.36 8.33 13.40
N GLN A 42 -11.38 7.25 12.62
CA GLN A 42 -11.69 5.94 13.14
C GLN A 42 -10.44 5.44 13.87
N ALA A 43 -10.52 5.32 15.19
CA ALA A 43 -9.46 4.69 15.95
C ALA A 43 -9.30 3.25 15.43
N GLN A 44 -8.08 2.85 15.10
CA GLN A 44 -7.79 1.45 14.82
C GLN A 44 -7.93 0.65 16.12
N THR A 45 -8.64 -0.46 16.04
CA THR A 45 -8.77 -1.43 17.14
C THR A 45 -7.93 -2.64 16.81
N PHE A 46 -7.16 -3.12 17.79
CA PHE A 46 -6.42 -4.37 17.69
C PHE A 46 -7.13 -5.45 18.50
N THR A 47 -7.23 -6.65 17.93
CA THR A 47 -7.73 -7.84 18.60
C THR A 47 -6.59 -8.81 18.81
N ASN A 48 -6.50 -9.44 19.98
CA ASN A 48 -5.57 -10.55 20.19
C ASN A 48 -6.01 -11.72 19.29
N ALA A 49 -5.09 -12.16 18.43
CA ALA A 49 -5.29 -13.27 17.50
C ALA A 49 -4.18 -14.32 17.65
N SER A 50 -3.54 -14.40 18.83
CA SER A 50 -2.45 -15.36 19.07
C SER A 50 -2.91 -16.83 18.95
N ASN A 51 -4.22 -17.09 19.05
CA ASN A 51 -4.81 -18.41 18.82
C ASN A 51 -4.81 -18.85 17.34
N LEU A 52 -4.44 -17.97 16.41
CA LEU A 52 -4.26 -18.31 14.99
C LEU A 52 -2.88 -18.89 14.70
N LEU A 53 -1.93 -18.75 15.64
CA LEU A 53 -0.59 -19.31 15.51
C LEU A 53 -0.62 -20.83 15.77
N PRO A 54 0.14 -21.62 15.00
CA PRO A 54 0.15 -23.08 15.15
C PRO A 54 0.96 -23.54 16.38
N ASP A 55 1.91 -22.74 16.85
CA ASP A 55 2.73 -23.03 18.03
C ASP A 55 3.15 -21.73 18.77
N THR A 56 3.92 -21.89 19.85
CA THR A 56 4.53 -20.82 20.63
C THR A 56 5.98 -20.60 20.19
N TYR A 57 6.30 -19.36 19.84
CA TYR A 57 7.64 -18.95 19.45
C TYR A 57 8.22 -17.96 20.45
N ASN A 58 9.48 -18.13 20.79
CA ASN A 58 10.18 -17.42 21.84
C ASN A 58 11.34 -16.62 21.23
N SER A 59 11.06 -15.48 20.59
CA SER A 59 12.11 -14.53 20.19
C SER A 59 12.18 -13.37 21.17
N GLY A 60 13.38 -13.01 21.60
CA GLY A 60 13.60 -11.88 22.52
C GLY A 60 13.40 -10.51 21.86
N GLY A 61 13.23 -10.44 20.53
CA GLY A 61 13.10 -9.14 19.87
C GLY A 61 12.89 -9.11 18.35
N CYS A 62 12.88 -10.24 17.65
CA CYS A 62 12.88 -10.24 16.19
C CYS A 62 11.68 -10.98 15.62
N VAL A 63 10.76 -10.22 15.00
CA VAL A 63 9.69 -10.72 14.14
C VAL A 63 9.62 -9.81 12.91
N GLY A 64 9.53 -10.40 11.74
CA GLY A 64 9.32 -9.71 10.46
C GLY A 64 7.93 -10.01 9.89
N PHE A 65 7.46 -9.11 9.04
CA PHE A 65 6.19 -9.23 8.32
C PHE A 65 6.46 -8.94 6.85
N ALA A 66 6.18 -9.88 5.97
CA ALA A 66 6.30 -9.71 4.52
C ALA A 66 5.61 -10.86 3.78
N ASP A 67 5.03 -10.58 2.63
CA ASP A 67 4.61 -11.60 1.65
C ASP A 67 5.86 -12.28 1.05
N LEU A 68 6.15 -13.51 1.48
CA LEU A 68 7.33 -14.29 1.09
C LEU A 68 7.06 -15.24 -0.07
N ASP A 69 5.82 -15.73 -0.21
CA ASP A 69 5.45 -16.66 -1.28
C ASP A 69 4.71 -16.01 -2.47
N GLY A 70 4.39 -14.73 -2.37
CA GLY A 70 3.77 -13.92 -3.41
C GLY A 70 2.27 -14.14 -3.54
N ASP A 71 1.60 -14.65 -2.51
CA ASP A 71 0.16 -14.92 -2.52
C ASP A 71 -0.71 -13.70 -2.16
N GLY A 72 -0.07 -12.60 -1.74
CA GLY A 72 -0.69 -11.33 -1.40
C GLY A 72 -1.13 -11.21 0.06
N TYR A 73 -0.77 -12.16 0.93
CA TYR A 73 -0.93 -12.07 2.38
C TYR A 73 0.42 -11.82 3.07
N ASP A 74 0.42 -11.13 4.21
CA ASP A 74 1.65 -10.90 4.97
C ASP A 74 1.98 -12.14 5.80
N ASP A 75 3.15 -12.72 5.57
CA ASP A 75 3.66 -13.85 6.37
C ASP A 75 4.40 -13.37 7.61
N LEU A 76 4.55 -14.25 8.61
CA LEU A 76 5.39 -13.97 9.78
C LEU A 76 6.73 -14.65 9.63
N ILE A 77 7.79 -13.86 9.81
CA ILE A 77 9.17 -14.35 9.91
C ILE A 77 9.55 -14.30 11.37
N VAL A 78 9.83 -15.44 11.98
CA VAL A 78 10.10 -15.55 13.41
C VAL A 78 11.46 -16.17 13.64
N LEU A 79 12.29 -15.50 14.44
CA LEU A 79 13.57 -16.04 14.87
C LEU A 79 13.44 -16.66 16.27
N ASP A 80 12.91 -17.89 16.33
CA ASP A 80 12.73 -18.62 17.59
C ASP A 80 14.06 -18.82 18.31
N GLN A 81 14.02 -18.63 19.63
CA GLN A 81 15.17 -18.68 20.54
C GLN A 81 16.35 -17.81 20.09
N SER A 82 16.10 -16.82 19.23
CA SER A 82 17.11 -15.96 18.62
C SER A 82 18.14 -16.69 17.73
N ASN A 83 17.83 -17.90 17.24
CA ASN A 83 18.75 -18.69 16.40
C ASN A 83 18.08 -19.56 15.33
N THR A 84 16.81 -19.92 15.49
CA THR A 84 16.08 -20.83 14.59
C THR A 84 15.07 -20.03 13.79
N LEU A 85 15.18 -20.07 12.46
CA LEU A 85 14.31 -19.30 11.59
C LEU A 85 13.06 -20.12 11.24
N HIS A 86 11.90 -19.50 11.43
CA HIS A 86 10.60 -20.00 11.00
C HIS A 86 9.95 -18.99 10.06
N THR A 87 9.31 -19.49 9.02
CA THR A 87 8.35 -18.73 8.22
C THR A 87 6.97 -19.31 8.45
N LEU A 88 6.04 -18.48 8.89
CA LEU A 88 4.65 -18.84 9.05
C LEU A 88 3.87 -18.23 7.89
N TYR A 89 3.53 -19.05 6.91
CA TYR A 89 2.77 -18.60 5.75
C TYR A 89 1.31 -18.39 6.11
N GLN A 90 0.80 -17.19 5.82
CA GLN A 90 -0.61 -16.88 6.05
C GLN A 90 -1.47 -17.58 5.00
N THR A 91 -2.51 -18.29 5.44
CA THR A 91 -3.51 -18.86 4.55
C THR A 91 -4.62 -17.84 4.26
N PRO A 92 -5.39 -18.01 3.16
CA PRO A 92 -6.56 -17.17 2.89
C PRO A 92 -7.64 -17.16 4.00
N ALA A 93 -7.61 -18.15 4.90
CA ALA A 93 -8.50 -18.23 6.05
C ALA A 93 -8.02 -17.39 7.26
N GLY A 94 -6.82 -16.78 7.17
CA GLY A 94 -6.19 -16.03 8.26
C GLY A 94 -5.44 -16.88 9.28
N THR A 95 -5.38 -18.20 9.10
CA THR A 95 -4.54 -19.11 9.89
C THR A 95 -3.14 -19.23 9.28
N PHE A 96 -2.17 -19.75 10.04
CA PHE A 96 -0.78 -19.87 9.58
C PHE A 96 -0.31 -21.32 9.43
N THR A 97 0.53 -21.57 8.43
CA THR A 97 1.26 -22.83 8.26
C THR A 97 2.74 -22.60 8.56
N ASP A 98 3.29 -23.29 9.56
CA ASP A 98 4.68 -23.14 9.98
C ASP A 98 5.65 -23.95 9.11
N TYR A 99 6.71 -23.27 8.66
CA TYR A 99 7.87 -23.84 8.02
C TYR A 99 9.14 -23.50 8.82
N ASN A 100 9.70 -24.52 9.47
CA ASN A 100 10.99 -24.44 10.13
C ASN A 100 12.12 -24.50 9.09
N LEU A 101 12.86 -23.41 8.95
CA LEU A 101 14.01 -23.29 8.05
C LEU A 101 15.34 -23.69 8.71
N GLY A 102 15.31 -23.97 10.02
CA GLY A 102 16.43 -24.45 10.81
C GLY A 102 17.24 -23.34 11.48
N GLU A 103 18.34 -23.75 12.10
CA GLU A 103 19.27 -22.82 12.75
C GLU A 103 20.02 -22.00 11.70
N VAL A 104 19.93 -20.67 11.83
CA VAL A 104 20.66 -19.71 10.97
C VAL A 104 21.94 -19.19 11.62
N SER A 105 22.15 -19.53 12.90
CA SER A 105 23.29 -19.09 13.71
C SER A 105 23.53 -20.05 14.88
N GLY A 106 24.80 -20.27 15.23
CA GLY A 106 25.19 -20.97 16.47
C GLY A 106 25.14 -20.10 17.73
N ALA A 107 24.93 -18.79 17.58
CA ALA A 107 24.82 -17.80 18.65
C ALA A 107 23.46 -17.09 18.64
N SER A 108 23.06 -16.50 19.76
CA SER A 108 21.82 -15.72 19.87
C SER A 108 21.96 -14.37 19.18
N GLN A 109 21.22 -14.15 18.10
CA GLN A 109 21.20 -12.90 17.34
C GLN A 109 20.22 -11.90 17.96
N TRP A 110 20.50 -10.59 17.89
CA TRP A 110 19.63 -9.56 18.48
C TRP A 110 18.81 -8.78 17.47
N GLY A 111 19.14 -8.90 16.19
CA GLY A 111 18.49 -8.18 15.10
C GLY A 111 18.14 -9.12 13.96
N MET A 112 17.06 -8.76 13.26
CA MET A 112 16.65 -9.36 12.00
C MET A 112 16.08 -8.26 11.10
N CYS A 113 16.33 -8.34 9.81
CA CYS A 113 15.67 -7.49 8.82
C CYS A 113 15.18 -8.32 7.62
N VAL A 114 14.15 -7.80 6.97
CA VAL A 114 13.52 -8.40 5.79
C VAL A 114 13.51 -7.34 4.69
N ALA A 115 14.08 -7.64 3.53
CA ALA A 115 14.16 -6.74 2.40
C ALA A 115 14.40 -7.53 1.11
N ASP A 116 13.99 -6.99 -0.04
CA ASP A 116 14.44 -7.49 -1.34
C ASP A 116 15.83 -6.90 -1.61
N PHE A 117 16.88 -7.61 -1.20
CA PHE A 117 18.25 -7.08 -1.17
C PHE A 117 18.94 -7.19 -2.53
N ASP A 118 18.69 -8.27 -3.26
CA ASP A 118 19.27 -8.51 -4.58
C ASP A 118 18.39 -8.07 -5.76
N ASN A 119 17.19 -7.56 -5.46
CA ASN A 119 16.24 -7.00 -6.43
C ASN A 119 15.73 -8.07 -7.42
N ASP A 120 15.56 -9.30 -6.96
CA ASP A 120 14.94 -10.39 -7.72
C ASP A 120 13.41 -10.44 -7.57
N GLY A 121 12.85 -9.63 -6.66
CA GLY A 121 11.43 -9.54 -6.37
C GLY A 121 10.98 -10.39 -5.17
N HIS A 122 11.84 -11.26 -4.65
CA HIS A 122 11.62 -12.04 -3.43
C HIS A 122 12.19 -11.29 -2.22
N LYS A 123 11.72 -11.64 -1.02
CA LYS A 123 12.20 -11.01 0.21
C LYS A 123 13.29 -11.88 0.83
N ASP A 124 14.43 -11.27 1.10
CA ASP A 124 15.54 -11.86 1.82
C ASP A 124 15.41 -11.59 3.32
N VAL A 125 15.94 -12.50 4.13
CA VAL A 125 15.99 -12.39 5.58
C VAL A 125 17.45 -12.39 6.04
N PHE A 126 17.83 -11.38 6.81
CA PHE A 126 19.15 -11.30 7.45
C PHE A 126 18.99 -11.27 8.96
N SER A 127 19.86 -11.98 9.67
CA SER A 127 19.95 -11.94 11.13
C SER A 127 21.36 -11.57 11.58
N GLY A 128 21.49 -10.93 12.74
CA GLY A 128 22.78 -10.44 13.21
C GLY A 128 22.75 -9.84 14.61
N GLY A 129 23.93 -9.38 15.05
CA GLY A 129 24.08 -8.68 16.33
C GLY A 129 24.36 -9.57 17.53
N SER A 130 25.00 -10.73 17.38
CA SER A 130 25.58 -11.43 18.53
C SER A 130 26.93 -10.83 18.98
N TYR A 131 27.42 -11.21 20.17
CA TYR A 131 28.78 -10.90 20.63
C TYR A 131 29.81 -11.83 19.97
N ASP A 132 29.81 -11.88 18.63
CA ASP A 132 30.75 -12.69 17.86
C ASP A 132 32.14 -12.02 17.75
#